data_AF-A0AAU4DAG5-F1
#
_entry.id   AF-A0AAU4DAG5-F1
#
_cell.length_a   1.000
_cell.length_b   1.000
_cell.length_c   1.000
_cell.angle_alpha   90.00
_cell.angle_beta   90.00
_cell.angle_gamma   90.00
#
_symmetry.space_group_name_H-M   'P 1'
#
loop_
_entity.id
_entity.type
_entity.pdbx_description
1 polymer ?
#
loop_
_entity_poly.entity_id
_entity_poly.type
_entity_poly.pdbx_seq_one_letter_code
_entity_poly.pdbx_strand_id
1 'polypeptide(L)'
;MSTRTTGIADKLIQRAVKERESRSSGRSRAIAVIVLLALFALGLVLAFAVYPGHPGDTSAPRCNGTTMSPGDICDEFVNGALTHSYSYQEMLHRQQAGHPGALVAGIIAMAIAVLLFAPSLRALDPAKPWGTARPGDCPRCRKPNLREKPMTHSETRGRVQSSWSGIVTLCTPGCEFATVRQR
;
A
#
# COMPACT_ATOMS: atom_id res chain seq x y z
N MET A 1 -16.83 15.73 -41.08
CA MET A 1 -16.55 16.42 -39.79
C MET A 1 -16.87 15.46 -38.63
N SER A 2 -15.95 14.57 -38.23
CA SER A 2 -16.19 13.59 -37.12
C SER A 2 -14.96 12.81 -36.62
N THR A 3 -13.74 13.13 -37.07
CA THR A 3 -12.52 12.34 -36.76
C THR A 3 -11.95 12.56 -35.36
N ARG A 4 -12.33 13.65 -34.68
CA ARG A 4 -11.84 13.96 -33.32
C ARG A 4 -12.63 13.21 -32.24
N THR A 5 -13.92 13.02 -32.46
CA THR A 5 -14.84 12.29 -31.57
C THR A 5 -14.56 10.79 -31.59
N THR A 6 -14.23 10.23 -32.77
CA THR A 6 -13.81 8.83 -32.89
C THR A 6 -12.53 8.57 -32.09
N GLY A 7 -11.51 9.43 -32.21
CA GLY A 7 -10.26 9.26 -31.47
C GLY A 7 -10.39 9.30 -29.94
N ILE A 8 -11.32 10.10 -29.39
CA ILE A 8 -11.57 10.14 -27.93
C ILE A 8 -12.35 8.90 -27.48
N ALA A 9 -13.38 8.50 -28.24
CA ALA A 9 -14.14 7.29 -27.95
C ALA A 9 -13.25 6.05 -27.97
N ASP A 10 -12.36 5.94 -28.96
CA ASP A 10 -11.39 4.85 -29.10
C ASP A 10 -10.44 4.79 -27.90
N LYS A 11 -9.94 5.94 -27.43
CA LYS A 11 -9.10 6.01 -26.22
C LYS A 11 -9.85 5.53 -24.97
N LEU A 12 -11.12 5.91 -24.81
CA LEU A 12 -11.95 5.45 -23.69
C LEU A 12 -12.22 3.94 -23.77
N ILE A 13 -12.51 3.42 -24.96
CA ILE A 13 -12.71 1.98 -25.22
C ILE A 13 -11.43 1.20 -24.93
N GLN A 14 -10.28 1.63 -25.47
CA GLN A 14 -9.00 0.98 -25.23
C GLN A 14 -8.65 0.96 -23.74
N ARG A 15 -8.89 2.07 -23.03
CA ARG A 15 -8.69 2.13 -21.57
C ARG A 15 -9.59 1.15 -20.84
N ALA A 16 -10.85 1.01 -21.26
CA ALA A 16 -11.81 0.08 -20.67
C ALA A 16 -11.43 -1.39 -20.91
N VAL A 17 -11.02 -1.73 -22.13
CA VAL A 17 -10.54 -3.07 -22.48
C VAL A 17 -9.28 -3.42 -21.68
N LYS A 18 -8.30 -2.50 -21.65
CA LYS A 18 -7.07 -2.67 -20.88
C LYS A 18 -7.33 -2.82 -19.38
N GLU A 19 -8.27 -2.06 -18.82
CA GLU A 19 -8.64 -2.21 -17.41
C GLU A 19 -9.32 -3.56 -17.13
N ARG A 20 -10.16 -4.05 -18.04
CA ARG A 20 -10.77 -5.37 -17.88
C ARG A 20 -9.72 -6.48 -17.93
N GLU A 21 -8.82 -6.42 -18.90
CA GLU A 21 -7.75 -7.39 -19.08
C GLU A 21 -6.78 -7.40 -17.90
N SER A 22 -6.42 -6.21 -17.39
CA SER A 22 -5.57 -6.11 -16.21
C SER A 22 -6.24 -6.72 -14.96
N ARG A 23 -7.56 -6.58 -14.82
CA ARG A 23 -8.32 -7.25 -13.74
C ARG A 23 -8.39 -8.76 -13.92
N SER A 24 -8.63 -9.26 -15.13
CA SER A 24 -8.70 -10.70 -15.38
C SER A 24 -7.36 -11.41 -15.19
N SER A 25 -6.23 -10.70 -15.35
CA SER A 25 -4.90 -11.28 -15.16
C SER A 25 -4.58 -11.65 -13.71
N GLY A 26 -5.29 -11.08 -12.73
CA GLY A 26 -4.99 -11.26 -11.30
C GLY A 26 -3.62 -10.71 -10.86
N ARG A 27 -2.82 -10.17 -11.78
CA ARG A 27 -1.44 -9.70 -11.53
C ARG A 27 -1.40 -8.53 -10.56
N SER A 28 -2.41 -7.66 -10.60
CA SER A 28 -2.57 -6.55 -9.65
C SER A 28 -2.77 -7.04 -8.21
N ARG A 29 -3.56 -8.11 -8.02
CA ARG A 29 -3.75 -8.76 -6.72
C ARG A 29 -2.46 -9.37 -6.22
N ALA A 30 -1.74 -10.10 -7.07
CA ALA A 30 -0.45 -10.71 -6.69
C ALA A 30 0.56 -9.64 -6.23
N ILE A 31 0.70 -8.56 -7.00
CA ILE A 31 1.60 -7.44 -6.65
C ILE A 31 1.19 -6.80 -5.32
N ALA A 32 -0.10 -6.51 -5.12
CA ALA A 32 -0.59 -5.91 -3.88
C ALA A 32 -0.32 -6.80 -2.66
N VAL A 33 -0.55 -8.11 -2.79
CA VAL A 33 -0.27 -9.09 -1.72
C VAL A 33 1.22 -9.15 -1.41
N ILE A 34 2.09 -9.18 -2.43
CA ILE A 34 3.55 -9.18 -2.24
C ILE A 34 4.00 -7.92 -1.50
N VAL A 35 3.51 -6.74 -1.90
CA VAL A 35 3.85 -5.47 -1.23
C VAL A 35 3.38 -5.47 0.23
N LEU A 36 2.17 -5.93 0.51
CA LEU A 36 1.65 -6.01 1.89
C LEU A 36 2.44 -7.01 2.75
N LEU A 37 2.81 -8.16 2.19
CA LEU A 37 3.66 -9.13 2.88
C LEU A 37 5.06 -8.56 3.16
N ALA A 38 5.63 -7.83 2.20
CA ALA A 38 6.92 -7.18 2.38
C ALA A 38 6.86 -6.10 3.48
N LEU A 39 5.81 -5.28 3.52
CA LEU A 39 5.59 -4.30 4.58
C LEU A 39 5.37 -4.96 5.94
N PHE A 40 4.63 -6.06 5.99
CA PHE A 40 4.41 -6.82 7.22
C PHE A 40 5.73 -7.43 7.73
N ALA A 41 6.51 -8.05 6.85
CA ALA A 41 7.82 -8.60 7.19
C ALA A 41 8.80 -7.50 7.66
N LEU A 42 8.81 -6.35 6.99
CA LEU A 42 9.59 -5.19 7.43
C LEU A 42 9.16 -4.70 8.81
N GLY A 43 7.84 -4.62 9.06
CA GLY A 43 7.28 -4.26 10.35
C GLY A 43 7.69 -5.22 11.46
N LEU A 44 7.70 -6.52 11.18
CA LEU A 44 8.23 -7.54 12.10
C LEU A 44 9.71 -7.35 12.36
N VAL A 45 10.55 -7.14 11.33
CA VAL A 45 11.99 -6.91 11.52
C VAL A 45 12.24 -5.66 12.37
N LEU A 46 11.51 -4.57 12.15
CA LEU A 46 11.63 -3.36 12.97
C LEU A 46 11.17 -3.59 14.43
N ALA A 47 10.08 -4.33 14.63
CA ALA A 47 9.53 -4.59 15.96
C ALA A 47 10.27 -5.69 16.75
N PHE A 48 10.98 -6.61 16.09
CA PHE A 48 11.58 -7.79 16.72
C PHE A 48 13.08 -7.98 16.47
N ALA A 49 13.69 -7.33 15.49
CA ALA A 49 15.14 -7.40 15.29
C ALA A 49 15.83 -6.08 15.66
N VAL A 50 15.14 -4.94 15.52
CA VAL A 50 15.67 -3.63 15.88
C VAL A 50 15.30 -3.21 17.30
N TYR A 51 14.15 -3.67 17.82
CA TYR A 51 13.69 -3.31 19.16
C TYR A 51 14.28 -4.19 20.29
N PRO A 52 14.29 -5.53 20.21
CA PRO A 52 15.06 -6.32 21.16
C PRO A 52 16.46 -6.55 20.58
N GLY A 53 17.36 -5.61 20.84
CA GLY A 53 18.78 -5.90 20.70
C GLY A 53 19.44 -5.31 19.46
N HIS A 54 19.84 -4.05 19.59
CA HIS A 54 21.24 -3.82 19.25
C HIS A 54 22.08 -4.72 20.18
N PRO A 55 23.19 -5.35 19.74
CA PRO A 55 24.01 -6.21 20.62
C PRO A 55 24.55 -5.50 21.89
N GLY A 56 24.33 -4.19 22.03
CA GLY A 56 24.46 -3.45 23.28
C GLY A 56 23.35 -3.71 24.30
N ASP A 57 22.09 -3.94 23.92
CA ASP A 57 20.94 -3.93 24.85
C ASP A 57 20.81 -5.20 25.70
N THR A 58 21.47 -6.30 25.31
CA THR A 58 21.66 -7.48 26.15
C THR A 58 22.99 -7.48 26.89
N SER A 59 23.86 -6.51 26.60
CA SER A 59 25.12 -6.34 27.32
C SER A 59 24.88 -5.55 28.61
N ALA A 60 25.69 -5.82 29.63
CA ALA A 60 25.58 -5.08 30.88
C ALA A 60 25.69 -3.57 30.63
N PRO A 61 24.83 -2.74 31.26
CA PRO A 61 24.84 -1.30 31.06
C PRO A 61 26.21 -0.72 31.39
N ARG A 62 26.60 0.33 30.66
CA ARG A 62 27.90 1.00 30.86
C ARG A 62 27.71 2.34 31.56
N CYS A 63 28.55 2.61 32.55
CA CYS A 63 28.67 3.88 33.25
C CYS A 63 30.06 4.46 32.99
N ASN A 64 30.19 5.66 32.42
CA ASN A 64 31.50 6.30 32.15
C ASN A 64 32.54 5.41 31.45
N GLY A 65 32.09 4.50 30.58
CA GLY A 65 32.95 3.57 29.83
C GLY A 65 33.21 2.22 30.51
N THR A 66 32.82 2.03 31.78
CA THR A 66 32.93 0.74 32.49
C THR A 66 31.60 -0.01 32.48
N THR A 67 31.65 -1.34 32.34
CA THR A 67 30.46 -2.21 32.44
C THR A 67 30.05 -2.38 33.90
N MET A 68 28.79 -2.14 34.20
CA MET A 68 28.22 -2.32 35.55
C MET A 68 27.87 -3.78 35.84
N SER A 69 27.90 -4.17 37.11
CA SER A 69 27.39 -5.45 37.64
C SER A 69 26.08 -5.25 38.41
N PRO A 70 25.26 -6.31 38.59
CA PRO A 70 24.05 -6.22 39.41
C PRO A 70 24.40 -5.78 40.85
N GLY A 71 23.87 -4.63 41.26
CA GLY A 71 24.17 -4.01 42.56
C GLY A 71 25.03 -2.75 42.49
N ASP A 72 25.67 -2.47 41.35
CA ASP A 72 26.43 -1.24 41.14
C ASP A 72 25.50 -0.03 40.98
N ILE A 73 26.01 1.13 41.41
CA ILE A 73 25.37 2.45 41.24
C ILE A 73 26.27 3.28 40.32
N CYS A 74 25.66 3.95 39.33
CA CYS A 74 26.33 4.86 38.42
C CYS A 74 26.06 6.30 38.85
N ASP A 75 27.11 6.99 39.28
CA ASP A 75 27.05 8.40 39.65
C ASP A 75 27.49 9.29 38.47
N GLU A 76 26.60 10.19 38.06
CA GLU A 76 26.83 11.16 36.99
C GLU A 76 27.21 12.52 37.59
N PHE A 77 28.44 12.96 37.31
CA PHE A 77 28.96 14.25 37.77
C PHE A 77 29.00 15.26 36.63
N VAL A 78 28.42 16.43 36.85
CA VAL A 78 28.50 17.56 35.91
C VAL A 78 29.21 18.70 36.63
N ASN A 79 30.32 19.19 36.06
CA ASN A 79 31.18 20.22 36.68
C ASN A 79 31.65 19.87 38.11
N GLY A 80 31.89 18.59 38.40
CA GLY A 80 32.36 18.12 39.71
C GLY A 80 31.28 18.01 40.80
N ALA A 81 30.02 18.34 40.48
CA ALA A 81 28.88 18.11 41.38
C ALA A 81 28.13 16.84 40.96
N LEU A 82 27.74 16.02 41.94
CA LEU A 82 26.86 14.87 41.71
C LEU A 82 25.50 15.39 41.26
N THR A 83 25.04 14.94 40.09
CA THR A 83 23.75 15.36 39.53
C THR A 83 22.70 14.27 39.65
N HIS A 84 23.07 13.04 39.29
CA HIS A 84 22.18 11.88 39.31
C HIS A 84 22.95 10.63 39.70
N SER A 85 22.29 9.76 40.48
CA SER A 85 22.74 8.39 40.70
C SER A 85 21.71 7.46 40.06
N TYR A 86 22.18 6.53 39.23
CA TYR A 86 21.33 5.54 38.57
C TYR A 86 21.73 4.15 39.05
N SER A 87 20.75 3.40 39.51
CA SER A 87 20.93 1.97 39.78
C SER A 87 21.15 1.18 38.47
N TYR A 88 21.73 -0.01 38.60
CA TYR A 88 21.86 -0.96 37.49
C TYR A 88 20.56 -1.13 36.67
N GLN A 89 19.42 -1.26 37.35
CA GLN A 89 18.11 -1.46 36.72
C GLN A 89 17.64 -0.21 35.94
N GLU A 90 17.90 0.99 36.46
CA GLU A 90 17.55 2.24 35.78
C GLU A 90 18.38 2.48 34.52
N MET A 91 19.69 2.17 34.58
CA MET A 91 20.55 2.24 33.39
C MET A 91 20.12 1.22 32.34
N LEU A 92 19.75 0.01 32.76
CA LEU A 92 19.20 -1.01 31.86
C LEU A 92 17.91 -0.53 31.18
N HIS A 93 16.98 0.07 31.93
CA HIS A 93 15.75 0.63 31.39
C HIS A 93 15.99 1.80 30.42
N ARG A 94 16.93 2.70 30.73
CA ARG A 94 17.29 3.81 29.82
C ARG A 94 17.89 3.32 28.52
N GLN A 95 18.74 2.30 28.59
CA GLN A 95 19.35 1.69 27.42
C GLN A 95 18.29 1.06 26.52
N GLN A 96 17.35 0.32 27.11
CA GLN A 96 16.22 -0.27 26.40
C GLN A 96 15.23 0.77 25.84
N ALA A 97 15.17 1.95 26.45
CA ALA A 97 14.37 3.09 26.00
C ALA A 97 15.05 3.93 24.89
N GLY A 98 16.23 3.54 24.38
CA GLY A 98 16.96 4.29 23.34
C GLY A 98 16.33 4.27 21.94
N HIS A 99 15.42 3.33 21.66
CA HIS A 99 14.86 3.13 20.31
C HIS A 99 13.33 3.01 20.22
N PRO A 100 12.54 3.91 20.86
CA PRO A 100 11.08 3.84 20.81
C PRO A 100 10.55 4.07 19.38
N GLY A 101 11.27 4.83 18.56
CA GLY A 101 10.89 5.14 17.18
C GLY A 101 10.82 3.90 16.26
N ALA A 102 11.73 2.95 16.41
CA ALA A 102 11.78 1.75 15.58
C ALA A 102 10.61 0.80 15.88
N LEU A 103 10.30 0.60 17.17
CA LEU A 103 9.12 -0.18 17.59
C LEU A 103 7.83 0.47 17.09
N VAL A 104 7.67 1.78 17.30
CA VAL A 104 6.46 2.50 16.88
C VAL A 104 6.30 2.41 15.36
N ALA A 105 7.37 2.61 14.59
CA ALA A 105 7.36 2.45 13.14
C ALA A 105 7.00 1.02 12.71
N GLY A 106 7.56 0.00 13.38
CA GLY A 106 7.26 -1.41 13.12
C GLY A 106 5.79 -1.76 13.37
N ILE A 107 5.22 -1.31 14.49
CA ILE A 107 3.80 -1.50 14.82
C ILE A 107 2.91 -0.82 13.78
N ILE A 108 3.20 0.42 13.41
CA ILE A 108 2.43 1.17 12.40
C ILE A 108 2.46 0.42 11.06
N ALA A 109 3.64 -0.04 10.61
CA ALA A 109 3.78 -0.79 9.37
C ALA A 109 2.96 -2.08 9.37
N MET A 110 2.98 -2.84 10.47
CA MET A 110 2.15 -4.05 10.61
C MET A 110 0.66 -3.74 10.60
N ALA A 111 0.23 -2.69 11.33
CA ALA A 111 -1.17 -2.29 11.38
C ALA A 111 -1.69 -1.90 9.98
N ILE A 112 -0.92 -1.12 9.22
CA ILE A 112 -1.26 -0.77 7.83
C ILE A 112 -1.36 -2.02 6.96
N ALA A 113 -0.39 -2.94 7.06
CA ALA A 113 -0.39 -4.16 6.27
C ALA A 113 -1.64 -5.01 6.53
N VAL A 114 -2.02 -5.21 7.79
CA VAL A 114 -3.21 -5.98 8.20
C VAL A 114 -4.50 -5.29 7.76
N LEU A 115 -4.63 -3.98 8.00
CA LEU A 115 -5.83 -3.22 7.65
C LEU A 115 -6.08 -3.19 6.13
N LEU A 116 -5.02 -3.17 5.32
CA LEU A 116 -5.13 -3.13 3.86
C LEU A 116 -5.21 -4.52 3.22
N PHE A 117 -4.95 -5.59 3.95
CA PHE A 117 -4.96 -6.95 3.42
C PHE A 117 -6.34 -7.40 2.93
N ALA A 118 -7.36 -7.39 3.78
CA ALA A 118 -8.71 -7.78 3.40
C ALA A 118 -9.32 -6.90 2.26
N PRO A 119 -9.26 -5.56 2.32
CA PRO A 119 -9.83 -4.73 1.25
C PRO A 119 -9.08 -4.87 -0.07
N SER A 120 -7.75 -5.06 -0.06
CA SER A 120 -7.00 -5.31 -1.30
C SER A 120 -7.40 -6.63 -1.96
N LEU A 121 -7.59 -7.70 -1.18
CA LEU A 121 -8.06 -8.99 -1.70
C LEU A 121 -9.46 -8.90 -2.34
N ARG A 122 -10.38 -8.13 -1.74
CA ARG A 122 -11.74 -7.94 -2.28
C ARG A 122 -11.79 -6.99 -3.48
N ALA A 123 -11.02 -5.90 -3.44
CA ALA A 123 -11.03 -4.89 -4.51
C ALA A 123 -10.34 -5.38 -5.79
N LEU A 124 -9.34 -6.25 -5.64
CA LEU A 124 -8.52 -6.79 -6.73
C LEU A 124 -8.92 -8.22 -7.11
N ASP A 125 -10.10 -8.68 -6.69
CA ASP A 125 -10.60 -10.00 -7.02
C ASP A 125 -10.79 -10.14 -8.54
N PRO A 126 -10.09 -11.07 -9.22
CA PRO A 126 -10.27 -11.30 -10.66
C PRO A 126 -11.67 -11.85 -11.00
N ALA A 127 -12.37 -12.45 -10.03
CA ALA A 127 -13.74 -12.90 -10.22
C ALA A 127 -14.74 -11.74 -10.25
N LYS A 128 -14.36 -10.55 -9.76
CA LYS A 128 -15.25 -9.39 -9.77
C LYS A 128 -15.41 -8.89 -11.21
N PRO A 129 -16.64 -8.92 -11.75
CA PRO A 129 -16.84 -8.55 -13.13
C PRO A 129 -16.59 -7.06 -13.36
N TRP A 130 -16.14 -6.72 -14.57
CA TRP A 130 -15.89 -5.33 -14.96
C TRP A 130 -17.22 -4.59 -15.18
N GLY A 131 -17.45 -3.50 -14.44
CA GLY A 131 -18.64 -2.65 -14.62
C GLY A 131 -19.95 -3.24 -14.07
N THR A 132 -21.02 -2.46 -14.19
CA THR A 132 -22.38 -2.87 -13.83
C THR A 132 -23.01 -3.64 -15.00
N ALA A 133 -23.85 -4.63 -14.70
CA ALA A 133 -24.62 -5.33 -15.73
C ALA A 133 -25.62 -4.36 -16.35
N ARG A 134 -25.70 -4.36 -17.69
CA ARG A 134 -26.69 -3.58 -18.43
C ARG A 134 -27.77 -4.54 -18.93
N PRO A 135 -29.06 -4.24 -18.74
CA PRO A 135 -30.12 -5.07 -19.27
C PRO A 135 -30.10 -5.07 -20.81
N GLY A 136 -30.38 -6.23 -21.40
CA GLY A 136 -30.43 -6.44 -22.84
C GLY A 136 -29.29 -7.29 -23.40
N ASP A 137 -29.50 -7.74 -24.63
CA ASP A 137 -28.53 -8.56 -25.35
C ASP A 137 -27.55 -7.69 -26.14
N CYS A 138 -26.33 -8.19 -26.29
CA CYS A 138 -25.34 -7.54 -27.14
C CYS A 138 -25.83 -7.48 -28.59
N PRO A 139 -25.82 -6.30 -29.24
CA PRO A 139 -26.33 -6.17 -30.62
C PRO A 139 -25.49 -6.95 -31.64
N ARG A 140 -24.21 -7.24 -31.32
CA ARG A 140 -23.31 -8.02 -32.19
C ARG A 140 -23.38 -9.53 -31.99
N CYS A 141 -23.32 -10.03 -30.75
CA CYS A 141 -23.26 -11.49 -30.47
C CYS A 141 -24.50 -12.06 -29.77
N ARG A 142 -25.52 -11.23 -29.47
CA ARG A 142 -26.78 -11.59 -28.79
C ARG A 142 -26.63 -12.25 -27.41
N LYS A 143 -25.49 -12.09 -26.74
CA LYS A 143 -25.28 -12.61 -25.38
C LYS A 143 -25.73 -11.57 -24.32
N PRO A 144 -26.33 -12.00 -23.19
CA PRO A 144 -26.84 -11.12 -22.12
C PRO A 144 -25.74 -10.62 -21.16
N ASN A 145 -24.54 -10.35 -21.67
CA ASN A 145 -23.35 -10.03 -20.87
C ASN A 145 -22.81 -8.63 -21.21
N LEU A 146 -23.72 -7.70 -21.49
CA LEU A 146 -23.38 -6.29 -21.61
C LEU A 146 -23.05 -5.72 -20.23
N ARG A 147 -21.91 -5.05 -20.15
CA ARG A 147 -21.51 -4.35 -18.93
C ARG A 147 -21.09 -2.94 -19.26
N GLU A 148 -21.40 -2.02 -18.36
CA GLU A 148 -21.08 -0.61 -18.51
C GLU A 148 -20.30 -0.08 -17.33
N LYS A 149 -19.43 0.89 -17.59
CA LYS A 149 -18.65 1.54 -16.55
C LYS A 149 -18.32 2.98 -16.96
N PRO A 150 -18.44 3.95 -16.05
CA PRO A 150 -17.93 5.29 -16.27
C PRO A 150 -16.40 5.25 -16.35
N MET A 151 -15.85 5.84 -17.42
CA MET A 151 -14.42 5.95 -17.67
C MET A 151 -14.07 7.41 -17.86
N THR A 152 -12.92 7.79 -17.30
CA THR A 152 -12.29 9.09 -17.55
C THR A 152 -11.00 8.86 -18.31
N HIS A 153 -10.61 9.79 -19.16
CA HIS A 153 -9.29 9.84 -19.78
C HIS A 153 -8.79 11.27 -19.70
N SER A 154 -7.59 11.45 -19.16
CA SER A 154 -6.94 12.74 -19.07
C SER A 154 -5.62 12.68 -19.84
N GLU A 155 -5.41 13.66 -20.70
CA GLU A 155 -4.19 13.85 -21.46
C GLU A 155 -3.64 15.23 -21.14
N THR A 156 -2.38 15.29 -20.70
CA THR A 156 -1.67 16.52 -20.42
C THR A 156 -0.80 16.86 -21.62
N ARG A 157 -0.99 18.04 -22.22
CA ARG A 157 -0.16 18.57 -23.31
C ARG A 157 0.45 19.89 -22.88
N GLY A 158 1.74 19.89 -22.55
CA GLY A 158 2.42 21.05 -21.99
C GLY A 158 1.77 21.47 -20.66
N ARG A 159 1.31 22.72 -20.57
CA ARG A 159 0.61 23.26 -19.38
C ARG A 159 -0.90 23.00 -19.37
N VAL A 160 -1.47 22.45 -20.44
CA VAL A 160 -2.93 22.24 -20.54
C VAL A 160 -3.25 20.77 -20.25
N GLN A 161 -4.10 20.56 -19.24
CA GLN A 161 -4.68 19.26 -18.93
C GLN A 161 -6.08 19.18 -19.54
N SER A 162 -6.27 18.29 -20.49
CA SER A 162 -7.58 17.98 -21.07
C SER A 162 -8.11 16.69 -20.48
N SER A 163 -9.37 16.69 -20.03
CA SER A 163 -10.03 15.49 -19.51
C SER A 163 -11.35 15.25 -20.21
N TRP A 164 -11.61 13.98 -20.53
CA TRP A 164 -12.84 13.50 -21.13
C TRP A 164 -13.43 12.41 -20.26
N SER A 165 -14.76 12.36 -20.17
CA SER A 165 -15.46 11.32 -19.44
C SER A 165 -16.60 10.77 -20.29
N GLY A 166 -16.88 9.48 -20.13
CA GLY A 166 -17.97 8.81 -20.82
C GLY A 166 -18.27 7.46 -20.20
N ILE A 167 -19.45 6.91 -20.48
CA ILE A 167 -19.83 5.58 -20.03
C ILE A 167 -19.51 4.62 -21.18
N VAL A 168 -18.57 3.71 -20.93
CA VAL A 168 -18.17 2.70 -21.90
C VAL A 168 -18.98 1.44 -21.65
N THR A 169 -19.59 0.89 -22.70
CA THR A 169 -20.26 -0.41 -22.67
C THR A 169 -19.40 -1.42 -23.43
N LEU A 170 -19.11 -2.56 -22.80
CA LEU A 170 -18.38 -3.69 -23.40
C LEU A 170 -19.23 -4.96 -23.31
N CYS A 171 -19.10 -5.86 -24.29
CA CYS A 171 -19.65 -7.22 -24.23
C CYS A 171 -18.60 -8.25 -23.76
N THR A 172 -18.91 -9.55 -23.71
CA THR A 172 -17.99 -10.64 -23.34
C THR A 172 -16.66 -10.60 -24.09
N PRO A 173 -15.57 -11.12 -23.51
CA PRO A 173 -14.32 -11.30 -24.24
C PRO A 173 -14.59 -12.18 -25.47
N GLY A 174 -14.02 -11.82 -26.62
CA GLY A 174 -14.31 -12.45 -27.91
C GLY A 174 -15.47 -11.82 -28.69
N CYS A 175 -16.27 -10.93 -28.07
CA CYS A 175 -17.18 -10.05 -28.81
C CYS A 175 -16.59 -8.64 -28.86
N GLU A 176 -16.19 -8.20 -30.06
CA GLU A 176 -15.66 -6.85 -30.33
C GLU A 176 -16.72 -5.74 -30.29
N PHE A 177 -17.80 -5.91 -29.53
CA PHE A 177 -18.76 -4.84 -29.33
C PHE A 177 -18.29 -3.93 -28.20
N ALA A 178 -18.02 -2.68 -28.57
CA ALA A 178 -17.73 -1.59 -27.64
C ALA A 178 -18.45 -0.33 -28.12
N THR A 179 -19.03 0.42 -27.18
CA THR A 179 -19.63 1.72 -27.48
C THR A 179 -19.43 2.68 -26.32
N VAL A 180 -19.40 3.97 -26.62
CA VAL A 180 -19.26 5.05 -25.63
C VAL A 180 -20.48 5.95 -25.74
N ARG A 181 -21.12 6.22 -24.60
CA ARG A 181 -22.11 7.29 -24.48
C ARG A 181 -21.54 8.41 -23.61
N GLN A 182 -21.86 9.66 -23.95
CA GLN A 182 -21.56 10.79 -23.08
C GLN A 182 -22.35 10.65 -21.77
N ARG A 183 -21.75 11.15 -20.68
CA ARG A 183 -22.39 11.19 -19.37
C ARG A 183 -23.39 12.32 -19.30
#